data_AF-A0ABD5IXE6-F1
#
_entry.id   AF-A0ABD5IXE6-F1
#
_cell.length_a   1.000
_cell.length_b   1.000
_cell.length_c   1.000
_cell.angle_alpha   90.00
_cell.angle_beta   90.00
_cell.angle_gamma   90.00
#
_symmetry.space_group_name_H-M   'P 1'
#
loop_
_entity.id
_entity.type
_entity.pdbx_description
1 polymer ?
#
loop_
_entity_poly.entity_id
_entity_poly.type
_entity_poly.pdbx_seq_one_letter_code
_entity_poly.pdbx_strand_id
1 'polypeptide(L)'
;MKEYSGRILLRMSPQLHQEVAQLASSYSQSLNEFLIQTIEERVEKEMKTNVSFSRVNIDELKVKEVREAVIVTQHPWFMELLHKHNVYFFNPSLGRVTPMQYLLFYETTKQESDGTKNEHPRHIAYYGKVKEIIYDIHPSDYIHIPELQPLMNDPDFWDEEISRWGITNVVLLSEVGTFKNPLPLQNGLEARYLVNKTTTLPLLRNATYIDELY
;
A
#
# COMPACT_ATOMS: atom_id res chain seq x y z
N MET A 1 -22.47 15.61 0.70
CA MET A 1 -22.60 14.14 0.86
C MET A 1 -23.57 13.64 -0.19
N LYS A 2 -23.25 12.56 -0.91
CA LYS A 2 -24.27 11.87 -1.72
C LYS A 2 -25.20 11.15 -0.74
N GLU A 3 -26.50 11.41 -0.83
CA GLU A 3 -27.50 10.61 -0.14
C GLU A 3 -27.66 9.29 -0.90
N TYR A 4 -27.44 8.17 -0.20
CA TYR A 4 -27.69 6.84 -0.74
C TYR A 4 -29.15 6.46 -0.47
N SER A 5 -29.83 5.89 -1.46
CA SER A 5 -31.26 5.59 -1.40
C SER A 5 -31.64 4.44 -0.45
N GLY A 6 -30.66 3.67 0.04
CA GLY A 6 -30.87 2.45 0.84
C GLY A 6 -31.52 1.29 0.08
N ARG A 7 -31.83 1.46 -1.22
CA ARG A 7 -32.48 0.44 -2.04
C ARG A 7 -31.46 -0.29 -2.88
N ILE A 8 -31.38 -1.60 -2.70
CA ILE A 8 -30.53 -2.50 -3.48
C ILE A 8 -31.38 -3.59 -4.12
N LEU A 9 -31.02 -3.98 -5.35
CA LEU A 9 -31.59 -5.17 -5.99
C LEU A 9 -30.60 -6.33 -5.79
N LEU A 10 -30.96 -7.28 -4.94
CA LEU A 10 -30.18 -8.51 -4.74
C LEU A 10 -30.62 -9.57 -5.74
N ARG A 11 -29.66 -10.20 -6.42
CA ARG A 11 -29.87 -11.39 -7.24
C ARG A 11 -29.08 -12.55 -6.63
N MET A 12 -29.74 -13.67 -6.41
CA MET A 12 -29.15 -14.90 -5.89
C MET A 12 -29.73 -16.11 -6.62
N SER A 13 -29.01 -17.24 -6.58
CA SER A 13 -29.50 -18.48 -7.18
C SER A 13 -30.76 -18.98 -6.45
N PRO A 14 -31.66 -19.74 -7.14
CA PRO A 14 -32.83 -20.32 -6.49
C PRO A 14 -32.50 -21.19 -5.28
N GLN A 15 -31.39 -21.94 -5.33
CA GLN A 15 -30.95 -22.75 -4.18
C GLN A 15 -30.57 -21.88 -2.99
N LEU A 16 -29.72 -20.86 -3.20
CA LEU A 16 -29.30 -19.97 -2.12
C LEU A 16 -30.50 -19.20 -1.53
N HIS A 17 -31.43 -18.77 -2.37
CA HIS A 17 -32.66 -18.12 -1.91
C HIS A 17 -33.48 -19.02 -0.98
N GLN A 18 -33.61 -20.31 -1.32
CA GLN A 18 -34.33 -21.28 -0.51
C GLN A 18 -33.61 -21.53 0.83
N GLU A 19 -32.28 -21.69 0.80
CA GLU A 19 -31.46 -21.88 2.00
C GLU A 19 -31.56 -20.68 2.96
N VAL A 20 -31.44 -19.45 2.44
CA VAL A 20 -31.56 -18.23 3.26
C VAL A 20 -32.98 -18.07 3.81
N ALA A 21 -34.03 -18.38 3.02
CA ALA A 21 -35.41 -18.30 3.49
C ALA A 21 -35.73 -19.33 4.60
N GLN A 22 -35.19 -20.54 4.50
CA GLN A 22 -35.28 -21.54 5.56
C GLN A 22 -34.56 -21.09 6.83
N LEU A 23 -33.36 -20.51 6.67
CA LEU A 23 -32.59 -19.98 7.78
C LEU A 23 -33.33 -18.82 8.48
N ALA A 24 -33.83 -17.85 7.72
CA ALA A 24 -34.64 -16.74 8.26
C ALA A 24 -35.87 -17.24 9.03
N SER A 25 -36.55 -18.25 8.49
CA SER A 25 -37.70 -18.88 9.16
C SER A 25 -37.31 -19.54 10.48
N SER A 26 -36.13 -20.15 10.57
CA SER A 26 -35.62 -20.75 11.82
C SER A 26 -35.38 -19.72 12.94
N TYR A 27 -35.11 -18.46 12.57
CA TYR A 27 -35.01 -17.32 13.49
C TYR A 27 -36.34 -16.58 13.69
N SER A 28 -37.45 -17.08 13.14
CA SER A 28 -38.77 -16.41 13.15
C SER A 28 -38.77 -15.00 12.53
N GLN A 29 -37.98 -14.80 11.48
CA GLN A 29 -37.83 -13.53 10.79
C GLN A 29 -38.32 -13.59 9.34
N SER A 30 -38.69 -12.43 8.79
CA SER A 30 -38.88 -12.33 7.34
C SER A 30 -37.54 -12.41 6.62
N LEU A 31 -37.54 -12.86 5.35
CA LEU A 31 -36.31 -12.92 4.54
C LEU A 31 -35.58 -11.58 4.49
N ASN A 32 -36.31 -10.48 4.27
CA ASN A 32 -35.73 -9.15 4.20
C ASN A 32 -35.12 -8.70 5.52
N GLU A 33 -35.82 -8.96 6.63
CA GLU A 33 -35.36 -8.61 7.98
C GLU A 33 -34.09 -9.38 8.35
N PHE A 34 -34.06 -10.68 8.06
CA PHE A 34 -32.88 -11.52 8.23
C PHE A 34 -31.69 -11.02 7.40
N LEU A 35 -31.91 -10.68 6.13
CA LEU A 35 -30.87 -10.15 5.25
C LEU A 35 -30.34 -8.79 5.72
N ILE A 36 -31.23 -7.86 6.09
CA ILE A 36 -30.85 -6.55 6.61
C ILE A 36 -30.04 -6.72 7.88
N GLN A 37 -30.53 -7.49 8.85
CA GLN A 37 -29.82 -7.73 10.10
C GLN A 37 -28.48 -8.41 9.88
N THR A 38 -28.39 -9.41 8.99
CA THR A 38 -27.11 -10.07 8.68
C THR A 38 -26.11 -9.08 8.07
N ILE A 39 -26.57 -8.20 7.18
CA ILE A 39 -25.73 -7.16 6.58
C ILE A 39 -25.31 -6.15 7.65
N GLU A 40 -26.24 -5.67 8.48
CA GLU A 40 -25.98 -4.74 9.57
C GLU A 40 -24.99 -5.33 10.58
N GLU A 41 -25.22 -6.54 11.06
CA GLU A 41 -24.31 -7.25 11.98
C GLU A 41 -22.94 -7.46 11.35
N ARG A 42 -22.87 -7.78 10.06
CA ARG A 42 -21.59 -7.93 9.36
C ARG A 42 -20.88 -6.58 9.27
N VAL A 43 -21.57 -5.53 8.87
CA VAL A 43 -21.02 -4.16 8.78
C VAL A 43 -20.60 -3.68 10.16
N GLU A 44 -21.44 -3.84 11.18
CA GLU A 44 -21.12 -3.47 12.55
C GLU A 44 -19.94 -4.26 13.08
N LYS A 45 -19.88 -5.58 12.85
CA LYS A 45 -18.77 -6.41 13.30
C LYS A 45 -17.47 -5.93 12.67
N GLU A 46 -17.45 -5.72 11.35
CA GLU A 46 -16.26 -5.27 10.65
C GLU A 46 -15.90 -3.83 11.07
N MET A 47 -16.85 -2.90 11.12
CA MET A 47 -16.62 -1.48 11.45
C MET A 47 -16.37 -1.21 12.94
N LYS A 48 -16.88 -2.05 13.86
CA LYS A 48 -16.61 -1.98 15.31
C LYS A 48 -15.41 -2.83 15.73
N THR A 49 -14.76 -3.56 14.80
CA THR A 49 -13.48 -4.20 15.12
C THR A 49 -12.49 -3.10 15.52
N ASN A 50 -11.84 -3.26 16.66
CA ASN A 50 -10.68 -2.43 16.99
C ASN A 50 -9.68 -2.59 15.85
N VAL A 51 -9.53 -1.55 15.03
CA VAL A 51 -8.48 -1.48 14.00
C VAL A 51 -7.15 -1.73 14.68
N SER A 52 -6.42 -2.73 14.19
CA SER A 52 -5.21 -3.23 14.83
C SER A 52 -3.95 -2.46 14.42
N PHE A 53 -4.06 -1.70 13.32
CA PHE A 53 -2.98 -0.91 12.78
C PHE A 53 -2.76 0.41 13.52
N SER A 54 -1.57 0.96 13.38
CA SER A 54 -1.22 2.29 13.90
C SER A 54 -0.75 3.21 12.79
N ARG A 55 -1.00 4.51 12.92
CA ARG A 55 -0.67 5.52 11.92
C ARG A 55 0.38 6.47 12.46
N VAL A 56 1.30 6.88 11.60
CA VAL A 56 2.34 7.87 11.91
C VAL A 56 2.37 8.91 10.80
N ASN A 57 1.89 10.11 11.11
CA ASN A 57 1.96 11.26 10.22
C ASN A 57 3.38 11.86 10.29
N ILE A 58 4.06 11.95 9.16
CA ILE A 58 5.46 12.40 9.10
C ILE A 58 5.59 13.87 9.48
N ASP A 59 4.63 14.71 9.09
CA ASP A 59 4.67 16.16 9.34
C ASP A 59 4.49 16.51 10.83
N GLU A 60 3.98 15.58 11.64
CA GLU A 60 3.76 15.76 13.09
C GLU A 60 4.97 15.36 13.94
N LEU A 61 5.94 14.67 13.34
CA LEU A 61 7.14 14.19 14.04
C LEU A 61 8.21 15.27 14.15
N LYS A 62 9.02 15.20 15.21
CA LYS A 62 10.18 16.08 15.35
C LYS A 62 11.26 15.68 14.34
N VAL A 63 12.04 16.64 13.85
CA VAL A 63 13.12 16.41 12.86
C VAL A 63 14.08 15.27 13.27
N LYS A 64 14.37 15.12 14.56
CA LYS A 64 15.27 14.06 15.08
C LYS A 64 14.66 12.65 15.12
N GLU A 65 13.35 12.52 14.93
CA GLU A 65 12.60 11.26 14.97
C GLU A 65 12.32 10.73 13.55
N VAL A 66 12.73 11.47 12.51
CA VAL A 66 12.46 11.16 11.11
C VAL A 66 13.77 11.15 10.32
N ARG A 67 14.00 10.09 9.56
CA ARG A 67 15.11 10.03 8.60
C ARG A 67 14.81 10.93 7.40
N GLU A 68 15.80 11.64 6.90
CA GLU A 68 15.56 12.60 5.81
C GLU A 68 15.22 11.89 4.49
N ALA A 69 16.10 11.03 3.98
CA ALA A 69 15.82 10.23 2.79
C ALA A 69 16.32 8.80 2.94
N VAL A 70 15.56 7.82 2.43
CA VAL A 70 15.90 6.39 2.52
C VAL A 70 15.86 5.76 1.14
N ILE A 71 16.91 5.04 0.77
CA ILE A 71 17.00 4.34 -0.51
C ILE A 71 16.29 2.98 -0.39
N VAL A 72 15.41 2.69 -1.36
CA VAL A 72 14.71 1.40 -1.50
C VAL A 72 14.88 0.87 -2.91
N THR A 73 14.99 -0.45 -3.06
CA THR A 73 15.13 -1.09 -4.37
C THR A 73 13.76 -1.50 -4.91
N GLN A 74 13.51 -1.24 -6.20
CA GLN A 74 12.24 -1.53 -6.83
C GLN A 74 12.34 -2.38 -8.09
N HIS A 75 11.39 -3.30 -8.20
CA HIS A 75 11.13 -4.07 -9.41
C HIS A 75 10.06 -3.36 -10.25
N PRO A 76 9.95 -3.67 -11.55
CA PRO A 76 9.04 -2.98 -12.45
C PRO A 76 7.59 -2.95 -11.97
N TRP A 77 7.06 -4.09 -11.49
CA TRP A 77 5.69 -4.17 -10.99
C TRP A 77 5.42 -3.22 -9.81
N PHE A 78 6.39 -3.05 -8.90
CA PHE A 78 6.26 -2.12 -7.78
C PHE A 78 6.39 -0.66 -8.20
N MET A 79 7.14 -0.38 -9.26
CA MET A 79 7.19 0.97 -9.83
C MET A 79 5.85 1.35 -10.45
N GLU A 80 5.18 0.42 -11.13
CA GLU A 80 3.83 0.66 -11.68
C GLU A 80 2.81 0.93 -10.57
N LEU A 81 2.80 0.09 -9.52
CA LEU A 81 1.99 0.28 -8.31
C LEU A 81 2.22 1.67 -7.70
N LEU A 82 3.49 2.07 -7.56
CA LEU A 82 3.89 3.37 -7.05
C LEU A 82 3.30 4.52 -7.89
N HIS A 83 3.41 4.45 -9.22
CA HIS A 83 2.92 5.49 -10.12
C HIS A 83 1.40 5.60 -10.15
N LYS A 84 0.69 4.47 -10.04
CA LYS A 84 -0.77 4.43 -10.14
C LYS A 84 -1.45 4.81 -8.82
N HIS A 85 -0.89 4.39 -7.69
CA HIS A 85 -1.55 4.48 -6.39
C HIS A 85 -0.82 5.35 -5.36
N ASN A 86 0.40 5.81 -5.63
CA ASN A 86 1.22 6.62 -4.71
C ASN A 86 1.42 5.93 -3.33
N VAL A 87 1.59 4.62 -3.35
CA VAL A 87 1.85 3.81 -2.16
C VAL A 87 3.14 3.03 -2.30
N TYR A 88 3.75 2.72 -1.16
CA TYR A 88 4.88 1.80 -1.09
C TYR A 88 4.69 0.80 0.05
N PHE A 89 5.07 -0.45 -0.20
CA PHE A 89 5.00 -1.54 0.76
C PHE A 89 6.40 -1.91 1.22
N PHE A 90 6.63 -1.86 2.53
CA PHE A 90 7.85 -2.45 3.09
C PHE A 90 7.69 -3.96 3.19
N ASN A 91 8.82 -4.67 3.07
CA ASN A 91 8.85 -6.11 3.31
C ASN A 91 8.36 -6.39 4.75
N PRO A 92 7.30 -7.19 4.95
CA PRO A 92 6.76 -7.51 6.27
C PRO A 92 7.79 -8.07 7.26
N SER A 93 8.80 -8.79 6.77
CA SER A 93 9.86 -9.36 7.60
C SER A 93 10.77 -8.32 8.26
N LEU A 94 10.75 -7.07 7.80
CA LEU A 94 11.53 -5.98 8.40
C LEU A 94 10.90 -5.44 9.70
N GLY A 95 9.64 -5.80 9.99
CA GLY A 95 8.89 -5.20 11.10
C GLY A 95 8.65 -3.70 10.90
N ARG A 96 8.43 -2.97 12.00
CA ARG A 96 8.19 -1.52 11.96
C ARG A 96 9.45 -0.76 11.55
N VAL A 97 9.42 -0.18 10.36
CA VAL A 97 10.49 0.68 9.86
C VAL A 97 10.50 2.04 10.57
N THR A 98 11.69 2.62 10.77
CA THR A 98 11.81 3.99 11.29
C THR A 98 11.24 5.00 10.29
N PRO A 99 10.43 5.98 10.73
CA PRO A 99 9.87 7.02 9.87
C PRO A 99 10.90 7.76 9.01
N MET A 100 10.49 8.18 7.81
CA MET A 100 11.31 8.95 6.88
C MET A 100 10.49 10.02 6.14
N GLN A 101 11.15 11.10 5.68
CA GLN A 101 10.51 12.15 4.88
C GLN A 101 10.45 11.77 3.38
N TYR A 102 11.52 11.14 2.88
CA TYR A 102 11.62 10.76 1.48
C TYR A 102 12.02 9.30 1.29
N LEU A 103 11.43 8.67 0.27
CA LEU A 103 11.92 7.42 -0.31
C LEU A 103 12.60 7.72 -1.64
N LEU A 104 13.78 7.13 -1.85
CA LEU A 104 14.54 7.20 -3.10
C LEU A 104 14.48 5.82 -3.76
N PHE A 105 13.89 5.75 -4.96
CA PHE A 105 13.63 4.49 -5.62
C PHE A 105 14.76 4.13 -6.56
N TYR A 106 15.60 3.18 -6.13
CA TYR A 106 16.58 2.53 -6.99
C TYR A 106 15.89 1.48 -7.85
N GLU A 107 15.88 1.69 -9.17
CA GLU A 107 15.32 0.75 -10.12
C GLU A 107 16.28 -0.40 -10.40
N THR A 108 15.85 -1.63 -10.13
CA THR A 108 16.66 -2.84 -10.40
C THR A 108 16.69 -3.20 -11.90
N THR A 109 17.59 -4.10 -12.28
CA THR A 109 17.64 -4.67 -13.64
C THR A 109 16.67 -5.85 -13.84
N LYS A 110 15.80 -6.14 -12.86
CA LYS A 110 14.87 -7.26 -12.94
C LYS A 110 13.89 -7.03 -14.10
N GLN A 111 13.54 -8.11 -14.78
CA GLN A 111 12.47 -8.16 -15.78
C GLN A 111 11.35 -9.05 -15.22
N GLU A 112 10.10 -8.61 -15.34
CA GLU A 112 8.94 -9.42 -14.96
C GLU A 112 8.64 -10.50 -16.02
N SER A 113 7.77 -11.46 -15.68
CA SER A 113 7.47 -12.63 -16.51
C SER A 113 6.83 -12.29 -17.86
N ASP A 114 6.07 -11.20 -17.90
CA ASP A 114 5.46 -10.60 -19.10
C ASP A 114 6.46 -9.82 -19.97
N GLY A 115 7.70 -9.67 -19.49
CA GLY A 115 8.76 -8.96 -20.16
C GLY A 115 8.93 -7.50 -19.73
N THR A 116 8.11 -7.00 -18.81
CA THR A 116 8.16 -5.62 -18.32
C THR A 116 9.47 -5.31 -17.60
N LYS A 117 10.02 -4.11 -17.83
CA LYS A 117 11.30 -3.65 -17.28
C LYS A 117 11.15 -2.24 -16.69
N ASN A 118 12.04 -1.91 -15.77
CA ASN A 118 12.21 -0.57 -15.25
C ASN A 118 12.69 0.39 -16.34
N GLU A 119 12.29 1.66 -16.24
CA GLU A 119 12.64 2.70 -17.20
C GLU A 119 14.11 3.13 -17.05
N HIS A 120 14.57 3.25 -15.80
CA HIS A 120 15.95 3.66 -15.48
C HIS A 120 16.69 2.60 -14.65
N PRO A 121 16.92 1.39 -15.20
CA PRO A 121 17.59 0.33 -14.46
C PRO A 121 18.98 0.79 -13.98
N ARG A 122 19.31 0.45 -12.74
CA ARG A 122 20.53 0.85 -12.01
C ARG A 122 20.64 2.33 -11.67
N HIS A 123 19.52 3.05 -11.64
CA HIS A 123 19.49 4.46 -11.26
C HIS A 123 18.51 4.70 -10.11
N ILE A 124 18.75 5.80 -9.39
CA ILE A 124 17.71 6.48 -8.62
C ILE A 124 17.17 7.61 -9.51
N ALA A 125 16.03 7.38 -10.15
CA ALA A 125 15.35 8.35 -11.01
C ALA A 125 14.13 8.97 -10.33
N TYR A 126 13.54 8.27 -9.37
CA TYR A 126 12.28 8.64 -8.73
C TYR A 126 12.45 8.86 -7.23
N TYR A 127 11.64 9.75 -6.67
CA TYR A 127 11.48 9.92 -5.23
C TYR A 127 10.01 9.97 -4.84
N GLY A 128 9.73 9.59 -3.60
CA GLY A 128 8.41 9.67 -3.00
C GLY A 128 8.48 10.54 -1.74
N LYS A 129 7.66 11.58 -1.66
CA LYS A 129 7.51 12.36 -0.42
C LYS A 129 6.51 11.67 0.49
N VAL A 130 6.99 11.16 1.62
CA VAL A 130 6.17 10.40 2.56
C VAL A 130 5.23 11.33 3.31
N LYS A 131 3.94 11.02 3.27
CA LYS A 131 2.89 11.69 4.04
C LYS A 131 2.68 10.98 5.38
N GLU A 132 2.49 9.67 5.32
CA GLU A 132 2.08 8.86 6.46
C GLU A 132 2.61 7.44 6.31
N ILE A 133 2.90 6.78 7.43
CA ILE A 133 3.18 5.34 7.48
C ILE A 133 2.10 4.68 8.34
N ILE A 134 1.50 3.62 7.80
CA ILE A 134 0.51 2.80 8.48
C ILE A 134 1.16 1.44 8.77
N TYR A 135 1.28 1.11 10.04
CA TYR A 135 1.94 -0.10 10.52
C TYR A 135 0.95 -1.18 10.90
N ASP A 136 1.37 -2.42 10.70
CA ASP A 136 0.70 -3.63 11.15
C ASP A 136 -0.73 -3.78 10.61
N ILE A 137 -0.91 -3.48 9.31
CA ILE A 137 -2.19 -3.65 8.63
C ILE A 137 -2.46 -5.12 8.41
N HIS A 138 -3.48 -5.65 9.07
CA HIS A 138 -4.03 -6.97 8.76
C HIS A 138 -4.86 -6.93 7.47
N PRO A 139 -4.97 -8.05 6.72
CA PRO A 139 -5.80 -8.12 5.51
C PRO A 139 -7.25 -7.67 5.71
N SER A 140 -7.84 -7.95 6.88
CA SER A 140 -9.18 -7.47 7.25
C SER A 140 -9.28 -5.96 7.41
N ASP A 141 -8.16 -5.29 7.70
CA ASP A 141 -8.19 -3.89 8.13
C ASP A 141 -8.12 -2.90 6.95
N TYR A 142 -7.78 -3.37 5.75
CA TYR A 142 -7.66 -2.53 4.56
C TYR A 142 -8.97 -1.81 4.21
N ILE A 143 -10.13 -2.42 4.48
CA ILE A 143 -11.45 -1.78 4.27
C ILE A 143 -11.63 -0.51 5.13
N HIS A 144 -10.87 -0.38 6.20
CA HIS A 144 -10.93 0.76 7.13
C HIS A 144 -9.90 1.85 6.81
N ILE A 145 -9.15 1.72 5.70
CA ILE A 145 -8.15 2.69 5.26
C ILE A 145 -8.63 3.31 3.94
N PRO A 146 -9.30 4.47 3.96
CA PRO A 146 -9.88 5.10 2.76
C PRO A 146 -8.85 5.35 1.65
N GLU A 147 -7.61 5.68 2.02
CA GLU A 147 -6.52 5.94 1.08
C GLU A 147 -6.11 4.72 0.25
N LEU A 148 -6.41 3.51 0.73
CA LEU A 148 -6.10 2.25 0.05
C LEU A 148 -7.29 1.69 -0.74
N GLN A 149 -8.47 2.32 -0.66
CA GLN A 149 -9.64 1.87 -1.42
C GLN A 149 -9.42 1.86 -2.95
N PRO A 150 -8.75 2.86 -3.57
CA PRO A 150 -8.46 2.79 -5.00
C PRO A 150 -7.62 1.57 -5.38
N LEU A 151 -6.64 1.21 -4.54
CA LEU A 151 -5.80 0.04 -4.73
C LEU A 151 -6.61 -1.26 -4.60
N MET A 152 -7.48 -1.35 -3.59
CA MET A 152 -8.35 -2.54 -3.39
C MET A 152 -9.31 -2.78 -4.55
N ASN A 153 -9.65 -1.73 -5.31
CA ASN A 153 -10.52 -1.83 -6.48
C ASN A 153 -9.75 -2.05 -7.79
N ASP A 154 -8.44 -2.27 -7.71
CA ASP A 154 -7.57 -2.49 -8.86
C ASP A 154 -7.12 -3.96 -8.95
N PRO A 155 -7.76 -4.79 -9.81
CA PRO A 155 -7.55 -6.23 -9.83
C PRO A 155 -6.10 -6.62 -10.14
N ASP A 156 -5.43 -5.83 -10.98
CA ASP A 156 -4.05 -6.07 -11.44
C ASP A 156 -3.05 -6.07 -10.27
N PHE A 157 -3.37 -5.40 -9.16
CA PHE A 157 -2.53 -5.36 -7.97
C PHE A 157 -3.15 -6.14 -6.81
N TRP A 158 -4.42 -5.91 -6.52
CA TRP A 158 -5.06 -6.43 -5.32
C TRP A 158 -5.33 -7.93 -5.39
N ASP A 159 -6.02 -8.39 -6.43
CA ASP A 159 -6.46 -9.78 -6.57
C ASP A 159 -5.29 -10.71 -6.93
N GLU A 160 -4.34 -10.21 -7.72
CA GLU A 160 -3.18 -10.96 -8.15
C GLU A 160 -2.22 -11.25 -6.99
N GLU A 161 -1.96 -10.24 -6.14
CA GLU A 161 -0.82 -10.28 -5.21
C GLU A 161 -1.17 -9.79 -3.79
N ILE A 162 -1.61 -8.53 -3.63
CA ILE A 162 -1.62 -7.84 -2.32
C ILE A 162 -2.62 -8.46 -1.33
N SER A 163 -3.80 -8.89 -1.81
CA SER A 163 -4.85 -9.50 -0.96
C SER A 163 -4.42 -10.78 -0.24
N ARG A 164 -3.34 -11.42 -0.71
CA ARG A 164 -2.80 -12.68 -0.16
C ARG A 164 -1.68 -12.45 0.84
N TRP A 165 -1.20 -11.23 0.98
CA TRP A 165 -0.14 -10.91 1.93
C TRP A 165 -0.66 -11.02 3.37
N GLY A 166 0.27 -11.27 4.29
CA GLY A 166 -0.02 -11.27 5.73
C GLY A 166 -0.14 -9.85 6.29
N ILE A 167 0.38 -9.64 7.48
CA ILE A 167 0.46 -8.30 8.09
C ILE A 167 1.47 -7.47 7.29
N THR A 168 1.11 -6.24 6.92
CA THR A 168 1.97 -5.35 6.13
C THR A 168 2.14 -3.96 6.76
N ASN A 169 3.18 -3.26 6.29
CA ASN A 169 3.37 -1.84 6.57
C ASN A 169 3.27 -1.08 5.25
N VAL A 170 2.46 -0.02 5.23
CA VAL A 170 2.19 0.78 4.03
C VAL A 170 2.63 2.20 4.24
N VAL A 171 3.31 2.74 3.23
CA VAL A 171 3.69 4.14 3.15
C VAL A 171 2.76 4.83 2.17
N LEU A 172 2.09 5.89 2.64
CA LEU A 172 1.31 6.78 1.79
C LEU A 172 2.19 7.94 1.35
N LEU A 173 2.24 8.17 0.04
CA LEU A 173 3.03 9.26 -0.54
C LEU A 173 2.13 10.42 -0.91
N SER A 174 2.56 11.62 -0.55
CA SER A 174 1.92 12.87 -0.99
C SER A 174 2.27 13.23 -2.43
N GLU A 175 3.44 12.77 -2.89
CA GLU A 175 4.00 13.07 -4.20
C GLU A 175 4.96 11.96 -4.61
N VAL A 176 4.94 11.60 -5.91
CA VAL A 176 5.99 10.84 -6.58
C VAL A 176 6.58 11.73 -7.66
N GLY A 177 7.85 12.08 -7.52
CA GLY A 177 8.56 13.00 -8.40
C GLY A 177 9.74 12.33 -9.10
N THR A 178 10.27 13.01 -10.11
CA THR A 178 11.45 12.59 -10.87
C THR A 178 12.64 13.50 -10.60
N PHE A 179 13.84 12.93 -10.60
CA PHE A 179 15.07 13.70 -10.63
C PHE A 179 15.35 14.17 -12.05
N LYS A 180 15.70 15.45 -12.19
CA LYS A 180 16.14 16.01 -13.48
C LYS A 180 17.32 15.22 -14.07
N ASN A 181 18.23 14.79 -13.20
CA ASN A 181 19.35 13.93 -13.54
C ASN A 181 19.26 12.67 -12.67
N PRO A 182 18.79 11.53 -13.19
CA PRO A 182 18.82 10.27 -12.47
C PRO A 182 20.24 9.93 -12.01
N LEU A 183 20.39 9.47 -10.77
CA LEU A 183 21.71 9.13 -10.22
C LEU A 183 22.06 7.67 -10.58
N PRO A 184 23.10 7.42 -11.39
CA PRO A 184 23.56 6.07 -11.70
C PRO A 184 24.32 5.42 -10.54
N LEU A 185 24.28 4.09 -10.48
CA LEU A 185 25.19 3.30 -9.67
C LEU A 185 26.59 3.25 -10.32
N GLN A 186 27.64 3.68 -9.62
CA GLN A 186 28.99 3.78 -10.17
C GLN A 186 29.62 2.40 -10.36
N ASN A 187 29.53 1.55 -9.33
CA ASN A 187 30.14 0.22 -9.32
C ASN A 187 29.07 -0.87 -9.44
N GLY A 188 29.27 -1.88 -10.29
CA GLY A 188 28.30 -2.96 -10.53
C GLY A 188 27.99 -3.88 -9.33
N LEU A 189 28.49 -3.55 -8.14
CA LEU A 189 28.27 -4.32 -6.91
C LEU A 189 26.89 -4.01 -6.30
N GLU A 190 25.94 -4.84 -6.74
CA GLU A 190 24.75 -5.36 -6.07
C GLU A 190 23.83 -4.40 -5.31
N ALA A 191 22.66 -4.17 -5.92
CA ALA A 191 21.49 -3.48 -5.38
C ALA A 191 21.13 -3.82 -3.92
N ARG A 192 21.44 -5.06 -3.46
CA ARG A 192 21.16 -5.52 -2.09
C ARG A 192 21.80 -4.67 -1.00
N TYR A 193 22.92 -4.00 -1.30
CA TYR A 193 23.61 -3.14 -0.33
C TYR A 193 23.06 -1.72 -0.28
N LEU A 194 22.12 -1.36 -1.16
CA LEU A 194 21.55 -0.02 -1.21
C LEU A 194 20.29 0.12 -0.35
N VAL A 195 19.60 -1.00 -0.08
CA VAL A 195 18.31 -1.01 0.63
C VAL A 195 18.46 -0.47 2.04
N ASN A 196 17.55 0.42 2.43
CA ASN A 196 17.45 1.05 3.75
C ASN A 196 18.63 1.96 4.13
N LYS A 197 19.53 2.29 3.19
CA LYS A 197 20.55 3.31 3.43
C LYS A 197 19.90 4.69 3.53
N THR A 198 20.34 5.43 4.54
CA THR A 198 19.82 6.77 4.83
C THR A 198 20.76 7.81 4.24
N THR A 199 20.22 8.84 3.62
CA THR A 199 20.94 9.98 3.07
C THR A 199 20.24 11.30 3.44
N THR A 200 20.84 12.42 3.08
CA THR A 200 20.34 13.77 3.35
C THR A 200 20.10 14.52 2.03
N LEU A 201 19.20 15.50 2.00
CA LEU A 201 18.94 16.28 0.79
C LEU A 201 20.19 17.03 0.28
N PRO A 202 21.07 17.58 1.15
CA PRO A 202 22.32 18.17 0.70
C PRO A 202 23.26 17.18 0.00
N LEU A 203 23.40 15.95 0.52
CA LEU A 203 24.19 14.90 -0.16
C LEU A 203 23.57 14.54 -1.50
N LEU A 204 22.26 14.29 -1.51
CA LEU A 204 21.52 13.94 -2.72
C LEU A 204 21.65 14.99 -3.82
N ARG A 205 21.61 16.28 -3.46
CA ARG A 205 21.73 17.38 -4.43
C ARG A 205 23.11 17.46 -5.07
N ASN A 206 24.15 17.07 -4.34
CA ASN A 206 25.54 17.21 -4.76
C ASN A 206 26.11 15.92 -5.37
N ALA A 207 25.44 14.79 -5.16
CA ALA A 207 25.89 13.49 -5.62
C ALA A 207 25.75 13.34 -7.14
N THR A 208 26.78 12.76 -7.74
CA THR A 208 26.79 12.32 -9.15
C THR A 208 26.45 10.83 -9.25
N TYR A 209 26.80 10.05 -8.21
CA TYR A 209 26.59 8.61 -8.15
C TYR A 209 25.87 8.22 -6.86
N ILE A 210 25.15 7.10 -6.89
CA ILE A 210 24.47 6.55 -5.70
C ILE A 210 25.47 6.24 -4.58
N ASP A 211 26.68 5.81 -4.93
CA ASP A 211 27.76 5.47 -4.01
C ASP A 211 28.20 6.67 -3.14
N GLU A 212 27.88 7.91 -3.53
CA GLU A 212 28.22 9.14 -2.80
C GLU A 212 27.15 9.54 -1.75
N LEU A 213 26.06 8.78 -1.64
CA LEU A 213 24.92 9.13 -0.79
C LEU A 213 25.08 8.69 0.67
N TYR A 214 26.12 7.93 1.03
CA TYR A 214 26.26 7.31 2.35
C TYR A 214 27.72 7.11 2.77
#